data_AF-A0A7C4ZDR5-F1
#
_entry.id   AF-A0A7C4ZDR5-F1
#
_cell.length_a   1.000
_cell.length_b   1.000
_cell.length_c   1.000
_cell.angle_alpha   90.00
_cell.angle_beta   90.00
_cell.angle_gamma   90.00
#
_symmetry.space_group_name_H-M   'P 1'
#
loop_
_entity.id
_entity.type
_entity.pdbx_description
1 polymer ?
#
loop_
_entity_poly.entity_id
_entity_poly.type
_entity_poly.pdbx_seq_one_letter_code
_entity_poly.pdbx_strand_id
1 'polypeptide(L)'
;MGGAVLPLQKRKSAWSPGALQTCTIGHFLSKGGCELVSTFERVQRIVAEQLKVEPSAVTPEATFEDLGADSLDVWDLLMRLEDEFDIKIPDEDAEKITTVGQVVQYLEETAGK
;
A
#
# COMPACT_ATOMS: atom_id res chain seq x y z
N MET A 1 -9.17 33.23 -53.14
CA MET A 1 -9.31 31.82 -52.70
C MET A 1 -7.90 31.36 -52.35
N GLY A 2 -7.40 31.53 -51.13
CA GLY A 2 -7.99 31.08 -49.87
C GLY A 2 -7.10 29.96 -49.36
N GLY A 3 -5.87 30.32 -48.96
CA GLY A 3 -4.96 29.38 -48.31
C GLY A 3 -5.48 29.10 -46.90
N ALA A 4 -5.95 27.88 -46.67
CA ALA A 4 -6.28 27.40 -45.34
C ALA A 4 -5.24 26.36 -44.93
N VAL A 5 -4.47 26.76 -43.92
CA VAL A 5 -3.65 25.93 -43.04
C VAL A 5 -4.52 24.80 -42.49
N LEU A 6 -4.04 23.54 -42.51
CA LEU A 6 -4.65 22.45 -41.74
C LEU A 6 -3.66 21.90 -40.69
N PRO A 7 -4.15 21.58 -39.48
CA PRO A 7 -3.37 21.64 -38.26
C PRO A 7 -2.81 20.29 -37.80
N LEU A 8 -1.89 20.40 -36.84
CA LEU A 8 -1.51 19.39 -35.86
C LEU A 8 -2.73 18.76 -35.15
N GLN A 9 -2.47 17.65 -34.45
CA GLN A 9 -3.31 16.95 -33.45
C GLN A 9 -4.13 15.74 -33.96
N LYS A 10 -3.49 14.59 -34.18
CA LYS A 10 -3.97 13.24 -33.76
C LYS A 10 -2.99 12.14 -34.20
N ARG A 11 -2.07 11.72 -33.32
CA ARG A 11 -1.46 10.37 -33.39
C ARG A 11 -1.84 9.61 -32.12
N LYS A 12 -3.10 9.22 -32.11
CA LYS A 12 -3.59 8.09 -31.31
C LYS A 12 -3.34 6.84 -32.14
N SER A 13 -2.92 5.78 -31.44
CA SER A 13 -2.81 4.39 -31.91
C SER A 13 -1.97 4.15 -33.18
N ALA A 14 -0.70 3.78 -32.98
CA ALA A 14 0.04 2.96 -33.93
C ALA A 14 0.74 1.84 -33.15
N TRP A 15 -0.04 0.79 -32.92
CA TRP A 15 0.42 -0.56 -32.64
C TRP A 15 1.30 -1.03 -33.80
N SER A 16 2.55 -1.42 -33.51
CA SER A 16 3.45 -2.01 -34.50
C SER A 16 3.71 -3.48 -34.14
N PRO A 17 3.18 -4.45 -34.92
CA PRO A 17 3.44 -5.86 -34.72
C PRO A 17 4.71 -6.24 -35.50
N GLY A 18 5.80 -6.60 -34.81
CA GLY A 18 7.02 -7.02 -35.53
C GLY A 18 8.32 -7.10 -34.73
N ALA A 19 8.29 -7.46 -33.45
CA ALA A 19 9.50 -7.86 -32.73
C ALA A 19 9.25 -9.24 -32.12
N LEU A 20 9.68 -10.26 -32.87
CA LEU A 20 9.62 -11.66 -32.51
C LEU A 20 10.37 -11.90 -31.21
N GLN A 21 9.67 -12.57 -30.31
CA GLN A 21 10.15 -13.24 -29.13
C GLN A 21 11.30 -14.20 -29.47
N THR A 22 12.45 -14.00 -28.84
CA THR A 22 13.27 -15.12 -28.39
C THR A 22 13.19 -15.17 -26.88
N CYS A 23 12.24 -15.98 -26.41
CA CYS A 23 12.16 -16.48 -25.05
C CYS A 23 13.37 -17.39 -24.78
N THR A 24 14.30 -16.91 -23.97
CA THR A 24 15.15 -17.77 -23.15
C THR A 24 14.96 -17.34 -21.69
N ILE A 25 13.97 -17.97 -21.06
CA ILE A 25 13.90 -18.39 -19.65
C ILE A 25 15.04 -17.83 -18.76
N GLY A 26 14.82 -17.00 -17.75
CA GLY A 26 13.60 -16.44 -17.19
C GLY A 26 13.92 -15.48 -16.04
N HIS A 27 13.14 -14.41 -15.93
CA HIS A 27 12.68 -13.90 -14.64
C HIS A 27 11.34 -13.21 -14.90
N PHE A 28 10.32 -14.05 -14.89
CA PHE A 28 8.92 -13.73 -15.00
C PHE A 28 8.46 -13.18 -13.65
N LEU A 29 8.38 -11.86 -13.52
CA LEU A 29 7.55 -11.11 -12.57
C LEU A 29 7.22 -9.80 -13.30
N SER A 30 6.09 -9.58 -13.99
CA SER A 30 4.74 -10.17 -13.91
C SER A 30 4.14 -10.18 -12.51
N LYS A 31 4.01 -8.98 -11.93
CA LYS A 31 2.79 -8.47 -11.26
C LYS A 31 2.87 -6.94 -11.42
N GLY A 32 1.96 -6.24 -12.11
CA GLY A 32 0.55 -6.12 -11.76
C GLY A 32 0.45 -5.51 -10.36
N GLY A 33 0.15 -4.23 -10.14
CA GLY A 33 -0.22 -3.19 -11.09
C GLY A 33 0.02 -1.80 -10.48
N CYS A 34 -0.44 -0.78 -11.20
CA CYS A 34 -0.85 0.45 -10.55
C CYS A 34 -2.06 0.07 -9.69
N GLU A 35 -1.87 -0.25 -8.43
CA GLU A 35 -2.99 -0.46 -7.52
C GLU A 35 -2.94 0.67 -6.49
N LEU A 36 -4.07 1.31 -6.24
CA LEU A 36 -4.25 2.28 -5.16
C LEU A 36 -3.80 1.60 -3.87
N VAL A 37 -2.62 1.95 -3.36
CA VAL A 37 -2.11 1.36 -2.12
C VAL A 37 -3.11 1.69 -1.03
N SER A 38 -3.87 0.69 -0.59
CA SER A 38 -4.90 0.88 0.43
C SER A 38 -4.25 1.21 1.77
N THR A 39 -4.97 1.90 2.66
CA THR A 39 -4.48 2.19 4.03
C THR A 39 -4.04 0.90 4.71
N PHE A 40 -4.79 -0.18 4.52
CA PHE A 40 -4.45 -1.52 4.98
C PHE A 40 -3.09 -2.01 4.47
N GLU A 41 -2.81 -1.92 3.17
CA GLU A 41 -1.53 -2.39 2.60
C GLU A 41 -0.32 -1.62 3.13
N ARG A 42 -0.47 -0.30 3.37
CA ARG A 42 0.60 0.51 3.99
C ARG A 42 0.88 0.05 5.41
N VAL A 43 -0.18 -0.08 6.22
CA VAL A 43 -0.08 -0.56 7.61
C VAL A 43 0.50 -1.98 7.64
N GLN A 44 -0.02 -2.87 6.80
CA GLN A 44 0.43 -4.25 6.69
C GLN A 44 1.94 -4.33 6.43
N ARG A 45 2.45 -3.51 5.50
CA ARG A 45 3.88 -3.47 5.20
C ARG A 45 4.70 -2.98 6.39
N ILE A 46 4.29 -1.92 7.06
CA ILE A 46 5.00 -1.36 8.23
C ILE A 46 5.05 -2.39 9.37
N VAL A 47 3.93 -3.06 9.63
CA VAL A 47 3.82 -4.14 10.63
C VAL A 47 4.72 -5.31 10.27
N ALA A 48 4.66 -5.77 9.02
CA ALA A 48 5.48 -6.90 8.53
C ALA A 48 6.98 -6.59 8.62
N GLU A 49 7.40 -5.37 8.27
CA GLU A 49 8.79 -4.93 8.37
C GLU A 49 9.28 -4.80 9.82
N GLN A 50 8.44 -4.27 10.72
CA GLN A 50 8.79 -4.07 12.12
C GLN A 50 8.88 -5.39 12.88
N LEU A 51 7.88 -6.26 12.71
CA LEU A 51 7.81 -7.56 13.39
C LEU A 51 8.59 -8.66 12.66
N LYS A 52 9.13 -8.37 11.46
CA LYS A 52 9.85 -9.32 10.59
C LYS A 52 9.03 -10.58 10.27
N VAL A 53 7.73 -10.37 10.05
CA VAL A 53 6.77 -11.42 9.67
C VAL A 53 6.38 -11.28 8.20
N GLU A 54 5.83 -12.35 7.63
CA GLU A 54 5.28 -12.31 6.28
C GLU A 54 4.04 -11.41 6.23
N PRO A 55 3.88 -10.55 5.21
CA PRO A 55 2.69 -9.70 5.08
C PRO A 55 1.41 -10.54 4.97
N SER A 56 1.48 -11.76 4.43
CA SER A 56 0.35 -12.69 4.39
C SER A 56 -0.11 -13.18 5.76
N ALA A 57 0.74 -13.11 6.79
CA ALA A 57 0.36 -13.45 8.16
C ALA A 57 -0.42 -12.31 8.85
N VAL A 58 -0.21 -11.07 8.38
CA VAL A 58 -0.88 -9.88 8.91
C VAL A 58 -2.29 -9.83 8.34
N THR A 59 -3.24 -10.34 9.12
CA THR A 59 -4.67 -10.32 8.81
C THR A 59 -5.38 -9.26 9.65
N PRO A 60 -6.51 -8.69 9.20
CA PRO A 60 -7.25 -7.69 9.97
C PRO A 60 -7.79 -8.24 11.30
N GLU A 61 -7.99 -9.56 11.39
CA GLU A 61 -8.48 -10.26 12.58
C GLU A 61 -7.34 -10.65 13.54
N ALA A 62 -6.08 -10.65 13.08
CA ALA A 62 -4.95 -10.99 13.93
C ALA A 62 -4.72 -9.92 14.99
N THR A 63 -4.42 -10.39 16.20
CA THR A 63 -3.93 -9.52 17.27
C THR A 63 -2.44 -9.25 17.08
N PHE A 64 -1.96 -8.13 17.64
CA PHE A 64 -0.53 -7.85 17.62
C PHE A 64 0.28 -8.90 18.39
N GLU A 65 -0.29 -9.45 19.48
CA GLU A 65 0.30 -10.54 20.25
C GLU A 65 0.46 -11.83 19.42
N ASP A 66 -0.54 -12.18 18.59
CA ASP A 66 -0.47 -13.36 17.70
C ASP A 66 0.62 -13.22 16.62
N LEU A 67 0.89 -11.98 16.20
CA LEU A 67 1.97 -11.66 15.26
C LEU A 67 3.36 -11.62 15.93
N GLY A 68 3.42 -11.86 17.25
CA GLY A 68 4.66 -11.84 18.02
C GLY A 68 5.12 -10.44 18.39
N ALA A 69 4.24 -9.44 18.37
CA ALA A 69 4.50 -8.14 18.95
C ALA A 69 4.29 -8.20 20.47
N ASP A 70 5.30 -7.80 21.24
CA ASP A 70 5.10 -7.53 22.66
C ASP A 70 4.49 -6.12 22.85
N SER A 71 4.01 -5.84 24.06
CA SER A 71 3.51 -4.52 24.47
C SER A 71 4.42 -3.36 24.03
N LEU A 72 5.75 -3.50 24.11
CA LEU A 72 6.70 -2.49 23.62
C LEU A 72 6.72 -2.35 22.09
N ASP A 73 6.61 -3.46 21.36
CA ASP A 73 6.58 -3.43 19.89
C ASP A 73 5.30 -2.75 19.39
N VAL A 74 4.17 -2.92 20.10
CA VAL A 74 2.92 -2.21 19.82
C VAL A 74 3.09 -0.70 19.99
N TRP A 75 3.71 -0.25 21.08
CA TRP A 75 4.00 1.17 21.30
C TRP A 75 4.91 1.75 20.21
N ASP A 76 5.98 1.06 19.85
CA ASP A 76 6.91 1.48 18.78
C ASP A 76 6.21 1.53 17.40
N LEU A 77 5.35 0.55 17.14
CA LEU A 77 4.57 0.47 15.90
C LEU A 77 3.58 1.64 15.80
N LEU A 78 2.88 1.96 16.88
CA LEU A 78 1.93 3.07 16.92
C LEU A 78 2.62 4.41 16.64
N MET A 79 3.78 4.68 17.26
CA MET A 79 4.53 5.91 16.96
C MET A 79 4.96 6.00 15.50
N ARG A 80 5.36 4.88 14.88
CA ARG A 80 5.67 4.86 13.45
C ARG A 80 4.47 5.12 12.55
N LEU A 81 3.30 4.60 12.94
CA LEU A 81 2.06 4.84 12.22
C LEU A 81 1.62 6.31 12.37
N GLU A 82 1.75 6.88 13.56
CA GLU A 82 1.49 8.30 13.79
C GLU A 82 2.36 9.21 12.92
N ASP A 83 3.67 8.94 12.85
CA ASP A 83 4.62 9.70 12.05
C ASP A 83 4.38 9.52 10.53
N GLU A 84 4.11 8.30 10.07
CA GLU A 84 3.87 8.00 8.65
C GLU A 84 2.56 8.62 8.12
N PHE A 85 1.53 8.69 8.96
CA PHE A 85 0.21 9.20 8.59
C PHE A 85 -0.04 10.64 9.09
N ASP A 86 0.90 11.24 9.81
CA ASP A 86 0.80 12.56 10.46
C ASP A 86 -0.49 12.70 11.30
N ILE A 87 -0.81 11.64 12.07
CA ILE A 87 -1.98 11.60 12.96
C ILE A 87 -1.56 11.57 14.43
N LYS A 88 -2.52 11.77 15.32
CA LYS A 88 -2.30 11.69 16.77
C LYS A 88 -3.29 10.72 17.39
N ILE A 89 -2.82 9.57 17.85
CA ILE A 89 -3.60 8.57 18.56
C ILE A 89 -3.41 8.85 20.06
N PRO A 90 -4.46 9.21 20.80
CA PRO A 90 -4.32 9.34 22.25
C PRO A 90 -4.07 7.97 22.88
N ASP A 91 -3.29 7.93 23.96
CA ASP A 91 -2.95 6.69 24.69
C ASP A 91 -4.19 5.87 25.06
N GLU A 92 -5.30 6.54 25.42
CA GLU A 92 -6.58 5.90 25.74
C GLU A 92 -7.19 5.10 24.57
N ASP A 93 -6.90 5.48 23.33
CA ASP A 93 -7.35 4.76 22.14
C ASP A 93 -6.31 3.72 21.71
N ALA A 94 -5.02 4.03 21.83
CA ALA A 94 -3.94 3.08 21.63
C ALA A 94 -4.08 1.82 22.50
N GLU A 95 -4.42 1.98 23.79
CA GLU A 95 -4.66 0.85 24.71
C GLU A 95 -5.89 0.00 24.34
N LYS A 96 -6.87 0.58 23.63
CA LYS A 96 -8.06 -0.15 23.18
C LYS A 96 -7.81 -0.91 21.87
N ILE A 97 -6.78 -0.53 21.12
CA ILE A 97 -6.45 -1.13 19.84
C ILE A 97 -5.59 -2.37 20.06
N THR A 98 -6.17 -3.54 19.85
CA THR A 98 -5.51 -4.85 20.04
C THR A 98 -5.30 -5.61 18.74
N THR A 99 -5.98 -5.20 17.66
CA THR A 99 -5.97 -5.87 16.36
C THR A 99 -5.52 -4.93 15.24
N VAL A 100 -4.96 -5.52 14.18
CA VAL A 100 -4.52 -4.78 12.99
C VAL A 100 -5.70 -4.08 12.30
N GLY A 101 -6.86 -4.74 12.24
CA GLY A 101 -8.07 -4.17 11.65
C GLY A 101 -8.54 -2.90 12.36
N GLN A 102 -8.44 -2.84 13.69
CA GLN A 102 -8.80 -1.64 14.47
C GLN A 102 -7.88 -0.45 14.16
N VAL A 103 -6.56 -0.66 14.06
CA VAL A 103 -5.62 0.39 13.63
C VAL A 103 -6.01 0.92 12.25
N VAL A 104 -6.25 0.02 11.30
CA VAL A 104 -6.56 0.41 9.92
C VAL A 104 -7.87 1.19 9.87
N GLN A 105 -8.90 0.73 10.58
CA GLN A 105 -10.16 1.45 10.67
C GLN A 105 -9.98 2.84 11.30
N TYR A 106 -9.22 2.94 12.38
CA TYR A 106 -8.92 4.21 13.03
C TYR A 106 -8.22 5.19 12.08
N LEU A 107 -7.24 4.69 11.32
CA LEU A 107 -6.53 5.46 10.31
C LEU A 107 -7.45 5.91 9.18
N GLU A 108 -8.34 5.05 8.69
CA GLU A 108 -9.31 5.42 7.64
C GLU A 108 -10.32 6.47 8.12
N GLU A 109 -10.80 6.36 9.36
CA GLU A 109 -11.72 7.33 9.97
C GLU A 109 -11.07 8.69 10.22
N THR A 110 -9.76 8.70 10.49
CA THR A 110 -8.99 9.92 10.81
C THR A 110 -8.42 10.58 9.56
N ALA A 111 -7.86 9.79 8.62
CA ALA A 111 -7.26 10.28 7.37
C ALA A 111 -8.31 10.64 6.30
N GLY A 112 -9.56 10.19 6.45
CA GLY A 112 -10.68 10.55 5.58
C GLY A 112 -11.26 11.96 5.81
N LYS A 113 -10.61 12.80 6.62
CA LYS A 113 -11.05 14.17 6.95
C LYS A 113 -10.17 15.25 6.31
#